data_AF-A0A7S4ESS3-F1
#
_entry.id   AF-A0A7S4ESS3-F1
#
_cell.length_a   1.000
_cell.length_b   1.000
_cell.length_c   1.000
_cell.angle_alpha   90.00
_cell.angle_beta   90.00
_cell.angle_gamma   90.00
#
_symmetry.space_group_name_H-M   'P 1'
#
loop_
_entity.id
_entity.type
_entity.pdbx_description
1 polymer ?
#
loop_
_entity_poly.entity_id
_entity_poly.type
_entity_poly.pdbx_seq_one_letter_code
_entity_poly.pdbx_strand_id
1 'polypeptide(L)'
;LAVAGFAAATLWFIFSGLLYLSETGDTDNALDDPLPAYGCTDECTMADRFQNFFDSLVYTGVHLTGDYPIVSYDTPSRIACFVMICFSVGVVSVPSSLLAAGFAQVVQSKAKRRRGETRRAGDGYFEREFAKLEGMPPPPSIFGPSVDEAQRAVNAFLNGDEPATATAKTAAVGTAAGATTGVAATATGTLRRTAASRAFRSFIFAVIIANVIAVMAESVPAIDKFVGNSRGNLFDCFEALSVLTFSVEYLLRLFSVSKDKQHLYSRLFYATTFFGIVDLVAIAPWYVQQVLEATGYLSTDSDVATVFRIVRVVRILSLERFVTAFTVLDNVFRASQEMLAATGLMAALIWVGSATCLFLFEKDNPNWRTCDDGVPAVANHKHKLGCYDFASTAECNRYYPGMCHQVGFVDMPDSLYYTAVF
;
A
#
# COMPACT_ATOMS: atom_id res chain seq x y z
N LEU A 1 0.59 -18.71 22.78
CA LEU A 1 1.94 -18.41 22.22
C LEU A 1 2.93 -19.54 22.48
N ALA A 2 3.19 -19.92 23.74
CA ALA A 2 4.19 -20.96 24.06
C ALA A 2 3.96 -22.31 23.35
N VAL A 3 2.71 -22.81 23.33
CA VAL A 3 2.37 -24.07 22.63
C VAL A 3 2.61 -23.97 21.12
N ALA A 4 2.23 -22.85 20.51
CA ALA A 4 2.46 -22.61 19.08
C ALA A 4 3.95 -22.50 18.76
N GLY A 5 4.73 -21.82 19.61
CA GLY A 5 6.19 -21.73 19.46
C GLY A 5 6.88 -23.08 19.61
N PHE A 6 6.42 -23.93 20.53
CA PHE A 6 6.94 -25.29 20.67
C PHE A 6 6.63 -26.16 19.45
N ALA A 7 5.41 -26.10 18.92
CA ALA A 7 5.01 -26.81 17.71
C ALA A 7 5.81 -26.33 16.49
N ALA A 8 6.01 -25.01 16.36
CA ALA A 8 6.83 -24.39 15.31
C ALA A 8 8.26 -24.91 15.33
N ALA A 9 8.91 -24.86 16.51
CA ALA A 9 10.26 -25.37 16.69
C ALA A 9 10.33 -26.86 16.38
N THR A 10 9.40 -27.67 16.88
CA THR A 10 9.40 -29.12 16.64
C THR A 10 9.31 -29.43 15.14
N LEU A 11 8.42 -28.77 14.40
CA LEU A 11 8.29 -28.95 12.95
C LEU A 11 9.53 -28.46 12.21
N TRP A 12 10.10 -27.32 12.61
CA TRP A 12 11.34 -26.81 12.04
C TRP A 12 12.47 -27.83 12.14
N PHE A 13 12.67 -28.44 13.32
CA PHE A 13 13.68 -29.49 13.51
C PHE A 13 13.38 -30.76 12.69
N ILE A 14 12.12 -31.18 12.58
CA ILE A 14 11.73 -32.37 11.80
C ILE A 14 12.02 -32.15 10.31
N PHE A 15 11.58 -31.03 9.73
CA PHE A 15 11.79 -30.74 8.31
C PHE A 15 13.26 -30.50 7.97
N SER A 16 14.02 -29.89 8.89
CA SER A 16 15.47 -29.74 8.73
C SER A 16 16.18 -31.10 8.70
N GLY A 17 15.70 -32.07 9.48
CA GLY A 17 16.21 -33.44 9.45
C GLY A 17 15.84 -34.18 8.17
N LEU A 18 14.60 -33.99 7.69
CA LEU A 18 14.16 -34.60 6.43
C LEU A 18 14.96 -34.07 5.24
N LEU A 19 15.14 -32.75 5.13
CA LEU A 19 15.91 -32.14 4.04
C LEU A 19 17.39 -32.50 4.11
N TYR A 20 17.98 -32.52 5.31
CA TYR A 20 19.35 -33.00 5.48
C TYR A 20 19.51 -34.43 4.97
N LEU A 21 18.62 -35.34 5.36
CA LEU A 21 18.71 -36.76 4.96
C LEU A 21 18.50 -36.98 3.45
N SER A 22 17.69 -36.14 2.80
CA SER A 22 17.38 -36.29 1.38
C SER A 22 18.38 -35.58 0.47
N GLU A 23 19.01 -34.49 0.91
CA GLU A 23 19.85 -33.64 0.06
C GLU A 23 21.36 -33.78 0.36
N THR A 24 21.76 -34.36 1.49
CA THR A 24 23.20 -34.52 1.84
C THR A 24 24.00 -35.34 0.82
N GLY A 25 23.33 -36.18 0.03
CA GLY A 25 23.95 -37.02 -1.00
C GLY A 25 23.76 -36.53 -2.43
N ASP A 26 23.06 -35.41 -2.62
CA ASP A 26 22.73 -34.89 -3.94
C ASP A 26 23.83 -33.95 -4.44
N THR A 27 24.61 -34.46 -5.39
CA THR A 27 25.70 -33.74 -6.06
C THR A 27 25.36 -33.38 -7.51
N ASP A 28 24.12 -33.67 -7.94
CA ASP A 28 23.70 -33.47 -9.33
C ASP A 28 23.30 -32.01 -9.58
N ASN A 29 24.25 -31.22 -10.08
CA ASN A 29 24.01 -29.88 -10.58
C ASN A 29 24.45 -29.72 -12.04
N ALA A 30 23.84 -28.76 -12.74
CA ALA A 30 24.10 -28.49 -14.16
C ALA A 30 25.35 -27.62 -14.45
N LEU A 31 26.30 -27.49 -13.50
CA LEU A 31 27.39 -26.49 -13.59
C LEU A 31 28.73 -27.03 -13.06
N ASP A 32 29.79 -26.82 -13.84
CA ASP A 32 31.14 -27.42 -13.72
C ASP A 32 32.14 -26.63 -12.84
N ASP A 33 31.71 -25.57 -12.12
CA ASP A 33 32.64 -24.68 -11.41
C ASP A 33 32.91 -25.10 -9.95
N PRO A 34 34.17 -25.02 -9.46
CA PRO A 34 34.53 -25.35 -8.08
C PRO A 34 34.03 -24.29 -7.08
N LEU A 35 33.66 -24.76 -5.88
CA LEU A 35 33.20 -23.93 -4.75
C LEU A 35 34.18 -22.79 -4.40
N PRO A 36 33.71 -21.53 -4.25
CA PRO A 36 34.52 -20.44 -3.75
C PRO A 36 34.99 -20.68 -2.31
N ALA A 37 36.17 -20.15 -1.95
CA ALA A 37 36.79 -20.33 -0.63
C ALA A 37 35.98 -19.74 0.56
N TYR A 38 34.94 -18.95 0.29
CA TYR A 38 34.09 -18.28 1.27
C TYR A 38 32.65 -18.83 1.29
N GLY A 39 32.40 -19.98 0.66
CA GLY A 39 31.12 -20.69 0.70
C GLY A 39 30.28 -20.54 -0.55
N CYS A 40 29.08 -21.15 -0.53
CA CYS A 40 28.18 -21.19 -1.67
C CYS A 40 27.43 -19.86 -1.85
N THR A 41 27.61 -19.18 -2.98
CA THR A 41 26.94 -17.89 -3.22
C THR A 41 25.78 -17.90 -4.19
N ASP A 42 25.71 -18.82 -5.17
CA ASP A 42 24.61 -18.82 -6.15
C ASP A 42 24.22 -20.23 -6.65
N GLU A 43 25.17 -21.01 -7.17
CA GLU A 43 24.89 -22.23 -7.96
C GLU A 43 25.57 -23.52 -7.48
N CYS A 44 25.59 -23.79 -6.17
CA CYS A 44 26.25 -24.98 -5.61
C CYS A 44 25.33 -26.18 -5.41
N THR A 45 25.93 -27.36 -5.28
CA THR A 45 25.21 -28.62 -5.10
C THR A 45 24.43 -28.62 -3.80
N MET A 46 23.37 -29.42 -3.75
CA MET A 46 22.55 -29.50 -2.56
C MET A 46 23.32 -30.15 -1.40
N ALA A 47 24.23 -31.08 -1.70
CA ALA A 47 25.20 -31.60 -0.73
C ALA A 47 26.08 -30.50 -0.09
N ASP A 48 26.44 -29.45 -0.85
CA ASP A 48 27.22 -28.32 -0.32
C ASP A 48 26.41 -27.39 0.59
N ARG A 49 25.09 -27.34 0.42
CA ARG A 49 24.17 -26.56 1.27
C ARG A 49 23.79 -27.33 2.53
N PHE A 50 23.64 -28.65 2.42
CA PHE A 50 23.18 -29.53 3.49
C PHE A 50 24.31 -30.38 4.08
N GLN A 51 25.47 -29.76 4.36
CA GLN A 51 26.64 -30.46 4.91
C GLN A 51 26.39 -31.07 6.29
N ASN A 52 25.66 -30.34 7.14
CA ASN A 52 25.29 -30.78 8.48
C ASN A 52 23.84 -30.45 8.80
N PHE A 53 23.29 -31.13 9.82
CA PHE A 53 21.94 -30.83 10.33
C PHE A 53 21.76 -29.37 10.77
N PHE A 54 22.82 -28.71 11.27
CA PHE A 54 22.71 -27.31 11.69
C PHE A 54 22.61 -26.35 10.51
N ASP A 55 23.25 -26.68 9.38
CA ASP A 55 23.17 -25.87 8.16
C ASP A 55 21.76 -26.00 7.56
N SER A 56 21.17 -27.21 7.63
CA SER A 56 19.80 -27.45 7.17
C SER A 56 18.75 -26.66 7.95
N LEU A 57 18.98 -26.35 9.23
CA LEU A 57 18.08 -25.49 10.03
C LEU A 57 17.93 -24.10 9.41
N VAL A 58 19.02 -23.49 8.95
CA VAL A 58 18.97 -22.13 8.38
C VAL A 58 18.13 -22.12 7.11
N TYR A 59 18.42 -23.02 6.18
CA TYR A 59 17.67 -23.14 4.94
C TYR A 59 16.21 -23.48 5.20
N THR A 60 15.92 -24.42 6.09
CA THR A 60 14.54 -24.78 6.43
C THR A 60 13.79 -23.61 7.06
N GLY A 61 14.48 -22.76 7.84
CA GLY A 61 13.93 -21.52 8.38
C GLY A 61 13.46 -20.56 7.28
N VAL A 62 14.29 -20.36 6.25
CA VAL A 62 13.95 -19.53 5.06
C VAL A 62 12.74 -20.09 4.32
N HIS A 63 12.70 -21.42 4.13
CA HIS A 63 11.56 -22.07 3.47
C HIS A 63 10.26 -21.99 4.29
N LEU A 64 10.35 -22.03 5.63
CA LEU A 64 9.21 -21.84 6.52
C LEU A 64 8.64 -20.41 6.41
N THR A 65 9.48 -19.41 6.10
CA THR A 65 9.05 -18.02 5.87
C THR A 65 8.48 -17.77 4.46
N GLY A 66 8.61 -18.73 3.55
CA GLY A 66 7.99 -18.69 2.22
C GLY A 66 8.89 -18.15 1.11
N ASP A 67 10.17 -17.90 1.40
CA ASP A 67 11.17 -17.66 0.36
C ASP A 67 11.64 -19.01 -0.21
N TYR A 68 11.67 -19.12 -1.53
CA TYR A 68 11.96 -20.35 -2.25
C TYR A 68 13.06 -20.08 -3.28
N PRO A 69 14.31 -20.48 -3.01
CA PRO A 69 15.35 -20.37 -4.01
C PRO A 69 14.98 -21.20 -5.25
N ILE A 70 15.34 -20.69 -6.43
CA ILE A 70 15.16 -21.41 -7.70
C ILE A 70 16.22 -22.53 -7.75
N VAL A 71 15.96 -23.65 -7.07
CA VAL A 71 16.86 -24.81 -7.00
C VAL A 71 16.17 -26.09 -7.40
N SER A 72 16.95 -27.00 -8.00
CA SER A 72 16.53 -28.35 -8.38
C SER A 72 16.59 -29.27 -7.18
N TYR A 73 15.47 -29.42 -6.48
CA TYR A 73 15.33 -30.44 -5.44
C TYR A 73 15.16 -31.83 -6.02
N ASP A 74 15.60 -32.81 -5.25
CA ASP A 74 15.35 -34.20 -5.56
C ASP A 74 13.88 -34.59 -5.30
N THR A 75 13.40 -35.66 -5.94
CA THR A 75 11.96 -36.06 -5.83
C THR A 75 11.46 -36.23 -4.40
N PRO A 76 12.16 -36.91 -3.47
CA PRO A 76 11.70 -37.02 -2.07
C PRO A 76 11.66 -35.67 -1.35
N SER A 77 12.60 -34.77 -1.64
CA SER A 77 12.66 -33.43 -1.04
C SER A 77 11.56 -32.53 -1.56
N ARG A 78 11.15 -32.66 -2.83
CA ARG A 78 9.96 -31.96 -3.35
C ARG A 78 8.69 -32.33 -2.58
N ILE A 79 8.54 -33.61 -2.22
CA ILE A 79 7.42 -34.07 -1.40
C ILE A 79 7.53 -33.50 0.02
N ALA A 80 8.72 -33.54 0.62
CA ALA A 80 8.97 -32.95 1.94
C ALA A 80 8.67 -31.44 1.95
N CYS A 81 9.11 -30.69 0.94
CA CYS A 81 8.83 -29.27 0.76
C CYS A 81 7.35 -28.99 0.57
N PHE A 82 6.63 -29.79 -0.22
CA PHE A 82 5.19 -29.64 -0.39
C PHE A 82 4.45 -29.81 0.96
N VAL A 83 4.80 -30.84 1.72
CA VAL A 83 4.22 -31.06 3.06
C VAL A 83 4.59 -29.93 3.99
N MET A 84 5.86 -29.50 3.99
CA MET A 84 6.36 -28.40 4.79
C MET A 84 5.53 -27.13 4.56
N ILE A 85 5.30 -26.71 3.30
CA ILE A 85 4.51 -25.51 2.97
C ILE A 85 3.13 -25.53 3.65
N CYS A 86 2.44 -26.67 3.62
CA CYS A 86 1.13 -26.82 4.28
C CYS A 86 1.20 -26.55 5.79
N PHE A 87 2.29 -26.94 6.45
CA PHE A 87 2.53 -26.70 7.88
C PHE A 87 3.10 -25.30 8.14
N SER A 88 4.00 -24.78 7.31
CA SER A 88 4.65 -23.47 7.43
C SER A 88 3.63 -22.34 7.54
N VAL A 89 2.63 -22.36 6.64
CA VAL A 89 1.55 -21.37 6.65
C VAL A 89 0.82 -21.38 7.99
N GLY A 90 0.52 -22.55 8.55
CA GLY A 90 -0.12 -22.68 9.87
C GLY A 90 0.79 -22.22 11.01
N VAL A 91 2.06 -22.61 10.98
CA VAL A 91 3.06 -22.29 12.01
C VAL A 91 3.30 -20.79 12.14
N VAL A 92 3.42 -20.08 11.02
CA VAL A 92 3.67 -18.62 11.01
C VAL A 92 2.38 -17.82 11.26
N SER A 93 1.24 -18.28 10.74
CA SER A 93 -0.03 -17.55 10.86
C SER A 93 -0.66 -17.64 12.26
N VAL A 94 -0.51 -18.75 12.99
CA VAL A 94 -1.15 -18.92 14.31
C VAL A 94 -0.61 -17.95 15.37
N PRO A 95 0.73 -17.79 15.57
CA PRO A 95 1.25 -16.79 16.49
C PRO A 95 0.91 -15.36 16.05
N SER A 96 1.04 -15.06 14.76
CA SER A 96 0.77 -13.74 14.18
C SER A 96 -0.69 -13.33 14.40
N SER A 97 -1.64 -14.23 14.15
CA SER A 97 -3.07 -13.99 14.38
C SER A 97 -3.44 -13.87 15.86
N LEU A 98 -2.84 -14.67 16.75
CA LEU A 98 -3.05 -14.55 18.20
C LEU A 98 -2.52 -13.22 18.75
N LEU A 99 -1.33 -12.79 18.30
CA LEU A 99 -0.76 -11.50 18.67
C LEU A 99 -1.62 -10.35 18.14
N ALA A 100 -2.07 -10.43 16.89
CA ALA A 100 -2.97 -9.44 16.30
C ALA A 100 -4.30 -9.34 17.06
N ALA A 101 -4.92 -10.47 17.41
CA ALA A 101 -6.15 -10.53 18.18
C ALA A 101 -5.96 -9.95 19.60
N GLY A 102 -4.87 -10.31 20.28
CA GLY A 102 -4.53 -9.79 21.60
C GLY A 102 -4.27 -8.28 21.58
N PHE A 103 -3.49 -7.80 20.60
CA PHE A 103 -3.21 -6.37 20.42
C PHE A 103 -4.49 -5.59 20.12
N ALA A 104 -5.36 -6.09 19.24
CA ALA A 104 -6.65 -5.48 18.94
C ALA A 104 -7.54 -5.36 20.20
N GLN A 105 -7.61 -6.40 21.03
CA GLN A 105 -8.37 -6.36 22.29
C GLN A 105 -7.81 -5.31 23.26
N VAL A 106 -6.48 -5.23 23.42
CA VAL A 106 -5.83 -4.25 24.30
C VAL A 106 -6.09 -2.83 23.81
N VAL A 107 -5.92 -2.57 22.51
CA VAL A 107 -6.17 -1.24 21.91
C VAL A 107 -7.63 -0.85 22.08
N GLN A 108 -8.57 -1.74 21.80
CA GLN A 108 -10.00 -1.47 21.99
C GLN A 108 -10.35 -1.20 23.46
N SER A 109 -9.74 -1.92 24.40
CA SER A 109 -9.96 -1.70 25.85
C SER A 109 -9.41 -0.34 26.31
N LYS A 110 -8.23 0.07 25.83
CA LYS A 110 -7.64 1.38 26.10
C LYS A 110 -8.45 2.51 25.47
N ALA A 111 -8.90 2.35 24.22
CA ALA A 111 -9.75 3.33 23.55
C ALA A 111 -11.06 3.56 24.33
N LYS A 112 -11.68 2.50 24.86
CA LYS A 112 -12.88 2.58 25.70
C LYS A 112 -12.60 3.29 27.04
N ARG A 113 -11.46 3.02 27.69
CA ARG A 113 -11.03 3.73 28.92
C ARG A 113 -10.76 5.21 28.65
N ARG A 114 -10.02 5.53 27.58
CA ARG A 114 -9.71 6.90 27.17
C ARG A 114 -10.97 7.70 26.90
N ARG A 115 -11.98 7.14 26.19
CA ARG A 115 -13.29 7.80 26.04
C ARG A 115 -13.99 8.08 27.39
N GLY A 116 -13.78 7.24 28.39
CA GLY A 116 -14.30 7.47 29.76
C GLY A 116 -13.52 8.52 30.54
N GLU A 117 -12.21 8.59 30.38
CA GLU A 117 -11.29 9.52 31.05
C GLU A 117 -11.24 10.91 30.37
N THR A 118 -11.26 11.01 29.04
CA THR A 118 -11.35 12.29 28.30
C THR A 118 -12.64 13.04 28.66
N ARG A 119 -13.74 12.31 28.84
CA ARG A 119 -15.00 12.84 29.41
C ARG A 119 -14.85 13.46 30.81
N ARG A 120 -13.77 13.15 31.52
CA ARG A 120 -13.49 13.59 32.91
C ARG A 120 -12.31 14.57 33.00
N ALA A 121 -11.36 14.55 32.07
CA ALA A 121 -10.04 15.19 32.23
C ALA A 121 -9.63 16.20 31.14
N GLY A 122 -10.41 16.37 30.06
CA GLY A 122 -10.15 17.43 29.09
C GLY A 122 -10.54 18.80 29.64
N ASP A 123 -9.66 19.79 29.49
CA ASP A 123 -9.98 21.20 29.39
C ASP A 123 -10.88 21.38 28.16
N GLY A 124 -12.13 20.95 28.32
CA GLY A 124 -13.11 20.71 27.26
C GLY A 124 -13.60 21.99 26.62
N TYR A 125 -12.71 22.89 26.20
CA TYR A 125 -13.07 24.05 25.39
C TYR A 125 -13.78 23.57 24.13
N PHE A 126 -13.16 22.69 23.33
CA PHE A 126 -13.80 22.15 22.13
C PHE A 126 -15.03 21.29 22.46
N GLU A 127 -15.01 20.47 23.50
CA GLU A 127 -16.18 19.69 23.91
C GLU A 127 -17.35 20.54 24.42
N ARG A 128 -17.07 21.63 25.16
CA ARG A 128 -18.07 22.63 25.56
C ARG A 128 -18.57 23.40 24.35
N GLU A 129 -17.70 23.75 23.41
CA GLU A 129 -18.09 24.44 22.18
C GLU A 129 -18.95 23.53 21.29
N PHE A 130 -18.57 22.25 21.12
CA PHE A 130 -19.37 21.26 20.41
C PHE A 130 -20.69 20.98 21.12
N ALA A 131 -20.71 20.89 22.45
CA ALA A 131 -21.94 20.75 23.25
C ALA A 131 -22.85 21.98 23.13
N LYS A 132 -22.30 23.20 23.06
CA LYS A 132 -23.09 24.41 22.75
C LYS A 132 -23.69 24.37 21.35
N LEU A 133 -23.01 23.72 20.41
CA LEU A 133 -23.46 23.55 19.04
C LEU A 133 -24.41 22.34 18.89
N GLU A 134 -24.55 21.44 19.87
CA GLU A 134 -25.54 20.36 19.87
C GLU A 134 -26.96 20.96 19.85
N GLY A 135 -27.77 20.54 18.88
CA GLY A 135 -29.12 21.09 18.68
C GLY A 135 -29.22 22.43 17.92
N MET A 136 -28.13 23.18 17.72
CA MET A 136 -28.17 24.39 16.89
C MET A 136 -28.16 24.04 15.40
N PRO A 137 -29.01 24.69 14.57
CA PRO A 137 -28.94 24.55 13.11
C PRO A 137 -27.58 25.09 12.62
N PRO A 138 -27.00 24.51 11.57
CA PRO A 138 -25.73 24.98 11.04
C PRO A 138 -25.84 26.45 10.62
N PRO A 139 -24.80 27.28 10.85
CA PRO A 139 -24.85 28.70 10.50
C PRO A 139 -25.18 28.87 9.02
N PRO A 140 -25.99 29.86 8.62
CA PRO A 140 -26.29 30.12 7.21
C PRO A 140 -25.02 30.49 6.43
N SER A 141 -25.03 30.29 5.11
CA SER A 141 -23.90 30.67 4.27
C SER A 141 -23.79 32.18 4.21
N ILE A 142 -22.56 32.66 4.02
CA ILE A 142 -22.26 34.09 3.83
C ILE A 142 -23.01 34.65 2.60
N PHE A 143 -23.37 33.78 1.65
CA PHE A 143 -24.06 34.13 0.41
C PHE A 143 -25.59 34.12 0.51
N GLY A 144 -26.15 33.89 1.71
CA GLY A 144 -27.59 33.98 1.99
C GLY A 144 -28.36 32.65 1.90
N PRO A 145 -29.68 32.69 2.21
CA PRO A 145 -30.51 31.50 2.39
C PRO A 145 -30.84 30.75 1.08
N SER A 146 -30.93 31.45 -0.05
CA SER A 146 -31.17 30.85 -1.38
C SER A 146 -30.02 29.94 -1.81
N VAL A 147 -28.78 30.30 -1.47
CA VAL A 147 -27.59 29.50 -1.75
C VAL A 147 -27.55 28.25 -0.87
N ASP A 148 -27.93 28.34 0.41
CA ASP A 148 -28.05 27.16 1.28
C ASP A 148 -29.15 26.19 0.84
N GLU A 149 -30.24 26.69 0.22
CA GLU A 149 -31.27 25.85 -0.39
C GLU A 149 -30.76 25.16 -1.65
N ALA A 150 -30.10 25.90 -2.55
CA ALA A 150 -29.47 25.33 -3.74
C ALA A 150 -28.43 24.25 -3.37
N GLN A 151 -27.63 24.48 -2.34
CA GLN A 151 -26.64 23.52 -1.85
C GLN A 151 -27.27 22.24 -1.32
N ARG A 152 -28.36 22.35 -0.55
CA ARG A 152 -29.12 21.19 -0.09
C ARG A 152 -29.75 20.42 -1.23
N ALA A 153 -30.30 21.13 -2.23
CA ALA A 153 -30.88 20.51 -3.42
C ALA A 153 -29.84 19.74 -4.25
N VAL A 154 -28.66 20.34 -4.47
CA VAL A 154 -27.54 19.69 -5.17
C VAL A 154 -27.06 18.46 -4.39
N ASN A 155 -26.91 18.56 -3.07
CA ASN A 155 -26.46 17.44 -2.25
C ASN A 155 -27.47 16.27 -2.30
N ALA A 156 -28.76 16.57 -2.17
CA ALA A 156 -29.83 15.58 -2.30
C ALA A 156 -29.83 14.91 -3.69
N PHE A 157 -29.64 15.69 -4.75
CA PHE A 157 -29.53 15.17 -6.12
C PHE A 157 -28.33 14.23 -6.29
N LEU A 158 -27.15 14.60 -5.80
CA LEU A 158 -25.92 13.81 -5.93
C LEU A 158 -25.98 12.50 -5.13
N ASN A 159 -26.56 12.53 -3.92
CA ASN A 159 -26.74 11.33 -3.10
C ASN A 159 -27.94 10.46 -3.52
N GLY A 160 -28.87 11.05 -4.29
CA GLY A 160 -30.11 10.41 -4.71
C GLY A 160 -31.17 10.36 -3.62
N ASP A 161 -31.09 11.26 -2.64
CA ASP A 161 -32.11 11.47 -1.62
C ASP A 161 -33.23 12.34 -2.23
N GLU A 162 -34.50 12.01 -1.99
CA GLU A 162 -35.55 12.99 -2.32
C GLU A 162 -35.34 14.23 -1.43
N PRO A 163 -35.50 15.46 -1.96
CA PRO A 163 -35.64 16.59 -1.09
C PRO A 163 -36.87 16.28 -0.25
N ALA A 164 -36.68 16.00 1.04
CA ALA A 164 -37.76 16.00 1.99
C ALA A 164 -38.37 17.40 1.89
N THR A 165 -39.44 17.54 1.12
CA THR A 165 -40.37 18.65 1.27
C THR A 165 -40.63 18.73 2.75
N ALA A 166 -40.30 19.89 3.31
CA ALA A 166 -40.45 20.22 4.70
C ALA A 166 -41.92 20.05 5.12
N THR A 167 -42.35 18.84 5.45
CA THR A 167 -43.43 18.61 6.39
C THR A 167 -42.78 18.30 7.71
N ALA A 168 -42.76 19.34 8.54
CA ALA A 168 -42.41 19.28 9.94
C ALA A 168 -42.95 17.99 10.59
N LYS A 169 -42.06 17.07 10.96
CA LYS A 169 -42.26 16.30 12.18
C LYS A 169 -41.38 16.95 13.24
N THR A 170 -41.98 17.93 13.89
CA THR A 170 -41.76 18.19 15.31
C THR A 170 -41.86 16.86 16.06
N ALA A 171 -40.74 16.15 16.19
CA ALA A 171 -40.60 15.16 17.25
C ALA A 171 -40.46 15.98 18.53
N ALA A 172 -41.58 16.14 19.23
CA ALA A 172 -41.63 16.65 20.58
C ALA A 172 -40.52 15.97 21.39
N VAL A 173 -39.66 16.79 21.98
CA VAL A 173 -38.73 16.41 23.04
C VAL A 173 -39.60 15.98 24.23
N GLY A 174 -39.94 14.70 24.26
CA GLY A 174 -40.45 14.01 25.44
C GLY A 174 -39.26 13.49 26.23
N THR A 175 -39.02 14.14 27.36
CA THR A 175 -38.13 13.71 28.44
C THR A 175 -38.41 12.27 28.88
N ALA A 176 -37.42 11.37 28.76
CA ALA A 176 -37.31 10.19 29.61
C ALA A 176 -35.86 9.67 29.63
N ALA A 177 -35.36 9.46 30.85
CA ALA A 177 -34.03 8.99 31.18
C ALA A 177 -33.81 7.53 30.76
N GLY A 178 -32.58 7.20 30.36
CA GLY A 178 -32.15 5.82 30.09
C GLY A 178 -31.07 5.74 29.02
N ALA A 179 -29.83 5.99 29.40
CA ALA A 179 -28.67 5.88 28.52
C ALA A 179 -28.32 4.40 28.27
N THR A 180 -28.70 3.88 27.11
CA THR A 180 -28.10 2.68 26.50
C THR A 180 -27.60 3.02 25.11
N THR A 181 -26.40 2.52 24.84
CA THR A 181 -25.60 2.57 23.62
C THR A 181 -26.40 2.66 22.31
N GLY A 182 -26.48 3.86 21.76
CA GLY A 182 -26.96 4.10 20.40
C GLY A 182 -25.90 3.68 19.39
N VAL A 183 -25.98 2.44 18.92
CA VAL A 183 -25.69 2.18 17.51
C VAL A 183 -26.73 3.00 16.77
N ALA A 184 -26.29 4.05 16.07
CA ALA A 184 -27.18 4.84 15.22
C ALA A 184 -27.88 3.84 14.30
N ALA A 185 -29.17 3.62 14.54
CA ALA A 185 -30.01 2.78 13.72
C ALA A 185 -29.94 3.39 12.31
N THR A 186 -29.18 2.75 11.43
CA THR A 186 -29.20 3.02 10.00
C THR A 186 -30.62 2.76 9.57
N ALA A 187 -31.42 3.82 9.48
CA ALA A 187 -32.77 3.75 8.98
C ALA A 187 -32.68 3.16 7.57
N THR A 188 -33.02 1.88 7.45
CA THR A 188 -33.30 1.16 6.21
C THR A 188 -34.61 1.68 5.61
N GLY A 189 -34.69 3.00 5.41
CA GLY A 189 -35.63 3.59 4.48
C GLY A 189 -35.09 3.28 3.09
N THR A 190 -35.88 2.59 2.27
CA THR A 190 -35.64 2.47 0.84
C THR A 190 -35.63 3.88 0.25
N LEU A 191 -34.44 4.49 0.14
CA LEU A 191 -34.25 5.79 -0.50
C LEU A 191 -34.78 5.70 -1.93
N ARG A 192 -35.91 6.34 -2.16
CA ARG A 192 -36.59 6.31 -3.45
C ARG A 192 -35.88 7.30 -4.38
N ARG A 193 -34.84 6.83 -5.07
CA ARG A 193 -34.03 7.69 -5.94
C ARG A 193 -34.86 8.29 -7.07
N THR A 194 -34.77 9.61 -7.23
CA THR A 194 -35.33 10.36 -8.37
C THR A 194 -34.78 9.81 -9.70
N ALA A 195 -35.57 9.85 -10.77
CA ALA A 195 -35.14 9.35 -12.08
C ALA A 195 -33.89 10.08 -12.60
N ALA A 196 -33.80 11.40 -12.33
CA ALA A 196 -32.69 12.24 -12.74
C ALA A 196 -31.38 11.89 -12.02
N SER A 197 -31.40 11.68 -10.69
CA SER A 197 -30.21 11.27 -9.94
C SER A 197 -29.69 9.89 -10.39
N ARG A 198 -30.62 8.98 -10.70
CA ARG A 198 -30.28 7.66 -11.24
C ARG A 198 -29.62 7.75 -12.63
N ALA A 199 -30.18 8.57 -13.52
CA ALA A 199 -29.62 8.79 -14.86
C ALA A 199 -28.23 9.42 -14.79
N PHE A 200 -28.04 10.45 -13.95
CA PHE A 200 -26.74 11.08 -13.74
C PHE A 200 -25.71 10.09 -13.17
N ARG A 201 -26.09 9.31 -12.16
CA ARG A 201 -25.21 8.28 -11.58
C ARG A 201 -24.82 7.21 -12.61
N SER A 202 -25.76 6.76 -13.44
CA SER A 202 -25.47 5.85 -14.56
C SER A 202 -24.58 6.48 -15.63
N PHE A 203 -24.75 7.77 -15.93
CA PHE A 203 -23.91 8.50 -16.88
C PHE A 203 -22.47 8.60 -16.37
N ILE A 204 -22.25 9.03 -15.12
CA ILE A 204 -20.93 9.09 -14.51
C ILE A 204 -20.27 7.71 -14.51
N PHE A 205 -21.01 6.66 -14.16
CA PHE A 205 -20.52 5.29 -14.21
C PHE A 205 -20.08 4.89 -15.63
N ALA A 206 -20.90 5.16 -16.64
CA ALA A 206 -20.59 4.88 -18.03
C ALA A 206 -19.32 5.61 -18.50
N VAL A 207 -19.15 6.88 -18.10
CA VAL A 207 -17.94 7.65 -18.40
C VAL A 207 -16.70 7.02 -17.76
N ILE A 208 -16.76 6.57 -16.50
CA ILE A 208 -15.61 5.91 -15.85
C ILE A 208 -15.24 4.62 -16.58
N ILE A 209 -16.22 3.76 -16.88
CA ILE A 209 -15.97 2.52 -17.61
C ILE A 209 -15.39 2.79 -19.00
N ALA A 210 -15.91 3.79 -19.70
CA ALA A 210 -15.35 4.22 -20.98
C ALA A 210 -13.90 4.73 -20.86
N ASN A 211 -13.54 5.42 -19.76
CA ASN A 211 -12.14 5.79 -19.48
C ASN A 211 -11.23 4.59 -19.27
N VAL A 212 -11.68 3.57 -18.54
CA VAL A 212 -10.90 2.34 -18.35
C VAL A 212 -10.69 1.63 -19.69
N ILE A 213 -11.75 1.48 -20.48
CA ILE A 213 -11.67 0.88 -21.82
C ILE A 213 -10.76 1.70 -22.73
N ALA A 214 -10.81 3.05 -22.67
CA ALA A 214 -9.93 3.91 -23.45
C ALA A 214 -8.45 3.68 -23.10
N VAL A 215 -8.09 3.61 -21.81
CA VAL A 215 -6.71 3.32 -21.37
C VAL A 215 -6.27 1.93 -21.84
N MET A 216 -7.15 0.93 -21.76
CA MET A 216 -6.86 -0.42 -22.24
C MET A 216 -6.73 -0.49 -23.77
N ALA A 217 -7.46 0.35 -24.51
CA ALA A 217 -7.36 0.42 -25.95
C ALA A 217 -6.06 1.11 -26.39
N GLU A 218 -5.68 2.18 -25.70
CA GLU A 218 -4.45 2.94 -25.98
C GLU A 218 -3.17 2.14 -25.67
N SER A 219 -3.22 1.19 -24.73
CA SER A 219 -2.07 0.32 -24.46
C SER A 219 -1.74 -0.64 -25.62
N VAL A 220 -2.64 -0.80 -26.60
CA VAL A 220 -2.43 -1.64 -27.79
C VAL A 220 -1.83 -0.79 -28.92
N PRO A 221 -0.56 -1.00 -29.33
CA PRO A 221 0.11 -0.15 -30.31
C PRO A 221 -0.57 -0.09 -31.69
N ALA A 222 -1.34 -1.12 -32.05
CA ALA A 222 -2.10 -1.16 -33.29
C ALA A 222 -3.31 -0.20 -33.27
N ILE A 223 -3.94 -0.04 -32.12
CA ILE A 223 -5.10 0.85 -31.92
C ILE A 223 -4.61 2.30 -31.80
N ASP A 224 -3.55 2.52 -31.04
CA ASP A 224 -2.90 3.81 -30.89
C ASP A 224 -2.48 4.41 -32.26
N LYS A 225 -1.85 3.60 -33.12
CA LYS A 225 -1.50 4.01 -34.49
C LYS A 225 -2.71 4.26 -35.39
N PHE A 226 -3.83 3.55 -35.19
CA PHE A 226 -5.03 3.68 -36.02
C PHE A 226 -5.85 4.94 -35.71
N VAL A 227 -5.93 5.32 -34.43
CA VAL A 227 -6.71 6.48 -33.96
C VAL A 227 -5.97 7.81 -34.20
N GLY A 228 -4.69 7.72 -34.58
CA GLY A 228 -3.84 8.86 -34.93
C GLY A 228 -2.99 9.28 -33.74
N ASN A 229 -1.68 9.12 -33.90
CA ASN A 229 -0.67 9.49 -32.91
C ASN A 229 -0.39 11.00 -32.85
N SER A 230 -1.36 11.81 -33.32
CA SER A 230 -1.28 13.26 -33.41
C SER A 230 -2.08 13.90 -32.28
N ARG A 231 -1.52 14.96 -31.69
CA ARG A 231 -2.13 15.75 -30.63
C ARG A 231 -3.58 16.13 -30.98
N GLY A 232 -4.51 15.86 -30.05
CA GLY A 232 -5.94 16.11 -30.26
C GLY A 232 -6.68 14.93 -30.90
N ASN A 233 -6.17 13.71 -30.73
CA ASN A 233 -6.86 12.51 -31.17
C ASN A 233 -8.18 12.30 -30.39
N LEU A 234 -8.96 11.28 -30.79
CA LEU A 234 -10.24 10.99 -30.13
C LEU A 234 -10.07 10.68 -28.64
N PHE A 235 -8.95 10.08 -28.23
CA PHE A 235 -8.67 9.76 -26.83
C PHE A 235 -8.34 11.00 -26.01
N ASP A 236 -7.57 11.95 -26.54
CA ASP A 236 -7.26 13.24 -25.90
C ASP A 236 -8.53 14.08 -25.69
N CYS A 237 -9.40 14.13 -26.71
CA CYS A 237 -10.66 14.85 -26.63
C CYS A 237 -11.62 14.20 -25.62
N PHE A 238 -11.70 12.87 -25.64
CA PHE A 238 -12.48 12.11 -24.68
C PHE A 238 -11.94 12.28 -23.25
N GLU A 239 -10.62 12.31 -23.08
CA GLU A 239 -9.97 12.57 -21.80
C GLU A 239 -10.27 13.97 -21.27
N ALA A 240 -10.14 15.01 -22.11
CA ALA A 240 -10.49 16.37 -21.72
C ALA A 240 -11.98 16.45 -21.29
N LEU A 241 -12.87 15.82 -22.05
CA LEU A 241 -14.30 15.77 -21.72
C LEU A 241 -14.57 15.04 -20.39
N SER A 242 -13.91 13.91 -20.15
CA SER A 242 -14.11 13.12 -18.95
C SER A 242 -13.55 13.82 -17.70
N VAL A 243 -12.36 14.40 -17.79
CA VAL A 243 -11.75 15.20 -16.72
C VAL A 243 -12.62 16.41 -16.39
N LEU A 244 -13.12 17.14 -17.40
CA LEU A 244 -14.04 18.25 -17.17
C LEU A 244 -15.33 17.79 -16.47
N THR A 245 -15.89 16.65 -16.89
CA THR A 245 -17.08 16.07 -16.26
C THR A 245 -16.85 15.74 -14.78
N PHE A 246 -15.74 15.07 -14.46
CA PHE A 246 -15.38 14.75 -13.06
C PHE A 246 -15.03 16.00 -12.25
N SER A 247 -14.44 17.02 -12.87
CA SER A 247 -14.11 18.27 -12.21
C SER A 247 -15.36 19.05 -11.83
N VAL A 248 -16.35 19.13 -12.74
CA VAL A 248 -17.66 19.73 -12.44
C VAL A 248 -18.34 18.97 -11.30
N GLU A 249 -18.31 17.65 -11.35
CA GLU A 249 -18.91 16.81 -10.31
C GLU A 249 -18.20 16.97 -8.95
N TYR A 250 -16.88 17.06 -8.93
CA TYR A 250 -16.08 17.37 -7.74
C TYR A 250 -16.43 18.74 -7.16
N LEU A 251 -16.52 19.77 -8.01
CA LEU A 251 -16.91 21.13 -7.58
C LEU A 251 -18.33 21.18 -7.03
N LEU A 252 -19.28 20.46 -7.66
CA LEU A 252 -20.65 20.35 -7.17
C LEU A 252 -20.69 19.72 -5.78
N ARG A 253 -19.89 18.66 -5.53
CA ARG A 253 -19.75 18.05 -4.21
C ARG A 253 -19.13 18.99 -3.19
N LEU A 254 -18.02 19.65 -3.53
CA LEU A 254 -17.36 20.63 -2.68
C LEU A 254 -18.30 21.78 -2.30
N PHE A 255 -19.17 22.18 -3.21
CA PHE A 255 -20.19 23.20 -2.99
C PHE A 255 -21.37 22.71 -2.14
N SER A 256 -21.82 21.47 -2.33
CA SER A 256 -23.05 20.94 -1.74
C SER A 256 -22.86 20.24 -0.40
N VAL A 257 -21.62 19.95 0.02
CA VAL A 257 -21.34 19.24 1.26
C VAL A 257 -22.00 19.91 2.47
N SER A 258 -22.67 19.07 3.26
CA SER A 258 -23.35 19.46 4.50
C SER A 258 -22.33 20.04 5.48
N LYS A 259 -22.68 21.17 6.11
CA LYS A 259 -21.83 21.79 7.13
C LYS A 259 -21.77 20.86 8.35
N ASP A 260 -20.63 20.18 8.53
CA ASP A 260 -20.39 19.32 9.68
C ASP A 260 -19.80 20.12 10.84
N LYS A 261 -20.25 19.81 12.05
CA LYS A 261 -19.75 20.41 13.29
C LYS A 261 -18.28 20.06 13.48
N GLN A 262 -17.91 18.79 13.27
CA GLN A 262 -16.55 18.28 13.53
C GLN A 262 -15.45 19.02 12.74
N HIS A 263 -15.83 19.69 11.66
CA HIS A 263 -14.93 20.42 10.76
C HIS A 263 -15.17 21.93 10.78
N LEU A 264 -15.69 22.46 11.89
CA LEU A 264 -15.97 23.90 12.09
C LEU A 264 -16.86 24.49 10.99
N TYR A 265 -17.77 23.69 10.44
CA TYR A 265 -18.65 24.07 9.33
C TYR A 265 -17.90 24.49 8.04
N SER A 266 -16.60 24.19 7.93
CA SER A 266 -15.80 24.42 6.74
C SER A 266 -16.14 23.40 5.66
N ARG A 267 -16.53 23.88 4.48
CA ARG A 267 -16.87 23.04 3.33
C ARG A 267 -15.64 22.51 2.59
N LEU A 268 -14.53 23.25 2.67
CA LEU A 268 -13.23 22.85 2.13
C LEU A 268 -12.72 21.54 2.75
N PHE A 269 -13.31 21.12 3.87
CA PHE A 269 -13.04 19.82 4.47
C PHE A 269 -13.25 18.65 3.49
N TYR A 270 -14.18 18.74 2.53
CA TYR A 270 -14.37 17.66 1.55
C TYR A 270 -13.06 17.32 0.82
N ALA A 271 -12.27 18.32 0.43
CA ALA A 271 -10.99 18.11 -0.24
C ALA A 271 -9.96 17.35 0.61
N THR A 272 -10.13 17.32 1.93
CA THR A 272 -9.29 16.58 2.87
C THR A 272 -9.88 15.22 3.30
N THR A 273 -11.06 14.86 2.80
CA THR A 273 -11.63 13.53 3.03
C THR A 273 -11.02 12.50 2.10
N PHE A 274 -11.03 11.22 2.48
CA PHE A 274 -10.57 10.12 1.62
C PHE A 274 -11.19 10.19 0.21
N PHE A 275 -12.53 10.29 0.12
CA PHE A 275 -13.23 10.39 -1.16
C PHE A 275 -12.87 11.65 -1.96
N GLY A 276 -12.74 12.80 -1.29
CA GLY A 276 -12.35 14.03 -1.97
C GLY A 276 -10.90 14.07 -2.41
N ILE A 277 -9.99 13.41 -1.68
CA ILE A 277 -8.59 13.23 -2.09
C ILE A 277 -8.54 12.31 -3.31
N VAL A 278 -9.28 11.19 -3.29
CA VAL A 278 -9.32 10.25 -4.41
C VAL A 278 -9.89 10.90 -5.67
N ASP A 279 -11.00 11.65 -5.56
CA ASP A 279 -11.55 12.42 -6.68
C ASP A 279 -10.54 13.46 -7.21
N LEU A 280 -9.82 14.15 -6.33
CA LEU A 280 -8.81 15.14 -6.71
C LEU A 280 -7.63 14.49 -7.45
N VAL A 281 -7.12 13.37 -6.92
CA VAL A 281 -6.01 12.62 -7.54
C VAL A 281 -6.44 12.00 -8.88
N ALA A 282 -7.73 11.68 -9.06
CA ALA A 282 -8.26 11.19 -10.34
C ALA A 282 -8.25 12.25 -11.45
N ILE A 283 -8.48 13.53 -11.13
CA ILE A 283 -8.49 14.64 -12.10
C ILE A 283 -7.15 15.38 -12.22
N ALA A 284 -6.31 15.31 -11.18
CA ALA A 284 -5.07 16.07 -11.08
C ALA A 284 -4.07 15.83 -12.24
N PRO A 285 -3.83 14.58 -12.73
CA PRO A 285 -2.79 14.33 -13.72
C PRO A 285 -2.94 15.17 -14.98
N TRP A 286 -4.16 15.31 -15.49
CA TRP A 286 -4.44 16.11 -16.68
C TRP A 286 -4.21 17.61 -16.43
N TYR A 287 -4.69 18.16 -15.31
CA TYR A 287 -4.46 19.57 -14.99
C TYR A 287 -2.98 19.89 -14.79
N VAL A 288 -2.25 19.01 -14.11
CA VAL A 288 -0.80 19.15 -13.90
C VAL A 288 -0.09 19.13 -15.25
N GLN A 289 -0.39 18.16 -16.11
CA GLN A 289 0.18 18.10 -17.46
C GLN A 289 -0.10 19.40 -18.25
N GLN A 290 -1.34 19.88 -18.27
CA GLN A 290 -1.70 21.11 -19.00
C GLN A 290 -0.97 22.36 -18.47
N VAL A 291 -0.77 22.48 -17.15
CA VAL A 291 -0.02 23.59 -16.54
C VAL A 291 1.48 23.50 -16.85
N LEU A 292 2.07 22.31 -16.81
CA LEU A 292 3.49 22.12 -17.12
C LEU A 292 3.78 22.35 -18.61
N GLU A 293 2.88 21.94 -19.50
CA GLU A 293 2.96 22.26 -20.93
C GLU A 293 2.81 23.77 -21.17
N ALA A 294 1.86 24.44 -20.51
CA ALA A 294 1.64 25.88 -20.65
C ALA A 294 2.81 26.74 -20.14
N THR A 295 3.54 26.25 -19.13
CA THR A 295 4.71 26.94 -18.56
C THR A 295 6.02 26.63 -19.30
N GLY A 296 5.97 25.76 -20.32
CA GLY A 296 7.13 25.40 -21.15
C GLY A 296 8.13 24.45 -20.47
N TYR A 297 7.80 23.92 -19.28
CA TYR A 297 8.65 22.94 -18.58
C TYR A 297 8.57 21.55 -19.20
N LEU A 298 7.48 21.23 -19.91
CA LEU A 298 7.35 19.99 -20.67
C LEU A 298 7.31 20.25 -22.18
N SER A 299 8.22 19.59 -22.90
CA SER A 299 8.08 19.34 -24.33
C SER A 299 7.11 18.18 -24.54
N THR A 300 6.20 18.29 -25.52
CA THR A 300 5.16 17.28 -25.84
C THR A 300 5.68 15.86 -26.04
N ASP A 301 6.96 15.70 -26.42
CA ASP A 301 7.65 14.42 -26.69
C ASP A 301 8.57 13.94 -25.55
N SER A 302 8.52 14.56 -24.36
CA SER A 302 9.36 14.13 -23.23
C SER A 302 8.83 12.86 -22.57
N ASP A 303 9.74 12.02 -22.06
CA ASP A 303 9.42 10.82 -21.24
C ASP A 303 8.49 11.16 -20.05
N VAL A 304 8.56 12.41 -19.57
CA VAL A 304 7.72 12.92 -18.48
C VAL A 304 6.24 12.99 -18.87
N ALA A 305 5.91 13.31 -20.13
CA ALA A 305 4.53 13.29 -20.62
C ALA A 305 3.95 11.86 -20.62
N THR A 306 4.79 10.86 -20.90
CA THR A 306 4.41 9.45 -20.85
C THR A 306 4.05 9.01 -19.42
N VAL A 307 4.76 9.51 -18.41
CA VAL A 307 4.42 9.24 -17.00
C VAL A 307 3.02 9.75 -16.67
N PHE A 308 2.64 10.96 -17.08
CA PHE A 308 1.28 11.47 -16.83
C PHE A 308 0.20 10.66 -17.57
N ARG A 309 0.48 10.18 -18.78
CA ARG A 309 -0.38 9.24 -19.51
C ARG A 309 -0.56 7.89 -18.80
N ILE A 310 0.40 7.44 -18.01
CA ILE A 310 0.26 6.24 -17.18
C ILE A 310 -0.51 6.59 -15.89
N VAL A 311 -0.15 7.67 -15.21
CA VAL A 311 -0.75 8.09 -13.94
C VAL A 311 -2.25 8.36 -14.06
N ARG A 312 -2.78 8.77 -15.22
CA ARG A 312 -4.24 8.89 -15.40
C ARG A 312 -4.99 7.57 -15.18
N VAL A 313 -4.34 6.40 -15.18
CA VAL A 313 -4.97 5.12 -14.73
C VAL A 313 -5.56 5.24 -13.32
N VAL A 314 -4.98 6.10 -12.47
CA VAL A 314 -5.44 6.37 -11.11
C VAL A 314 -6.89 6.90 -11.10
N ARG A 315 -7.42 7.43 -12.20
CA ARG A 315 -8.86 7.78 -12.31
C ARG A 315 -9.80 6.58 -12.20
N ILE A 316 -9.31 5.35 -12.34
CA ILE A 316 -10.08 4.12 -12.02
C ILE A 316 -10.51 4.12 -10.55
N LEU A 317 -9.67 4.72 -9.69
CA LEU A 317 -10.01 5.54 -8.53
C LEU A 317 -11.51 5.69 -8.30
N SER A 318 -12.06 6.61 -9.10
CA SER A 318 -13.42 7.16 -9.05
C SER A 318 -14.56 6.13 -9.14
N LEU A 319 -14.27 4.84 -9.32
CA LEU A 319 -15.23 3.75 -9.11
C LEU A 319 -15.57 3.54 -7.64
N GLU A 320 -14.76 4.05 -6.70
CA GLU A 320 -14.94 3.81 -5.26
C GLU A 320 -16.34 4.20 -4.76
N ARG A 321 -16.91 5.30 -5.24
CA ARG A 321 -18.28 5.77 -4.93
C ARG A 321 -19.43 4.86 -5.39
N PHE A 322 -19.15 3.93 -6.30
CA PHE A 322 -20.13 2.94 -6.75
C PHE A 322 -20.08 1.67 -5.93
N VAL A 323 -18.98 1.45 -5.21
CA VAL A 323 -18.69 0.23 -4.48
C VAL A 323 -18.75 0.51 -2.98
N THR A 324 -19.83 0.07 -2.34
CA THR A 324 -20.04 0.22 -0.88
C THR A 324 -18.89 -0.33 -0.04
N ALA A 325 -18.10 -1.29 -0.56
CA ALA A 325 -16.95 -1.82 0.15
C ALA A 325 -15.91 -0.74 0.52
N PHE A 326 -15.74 0.32 -0.29
CA PHE A 326 -14.81 1.40 0.02
C PHE A 326 -15.27 2.28 1.18
N THR A 327 -16.58 2.47 1.38
CA THR A 327 -17.07 3.20 2.56
C THR A 327 -16.88 2.41 3.84
N VAL A 328 -17.02 1.08 3.78
CA VAL A 328 -16.66 0.20 4.90
C VAL A 328 -15.16 0.27 5.17
N LEU A 329 -14.33 0.25 4.13
CA LEU A 329 -12.88 0.36 4.26
C LEU A 329 -12.45 1.69 4.89
N ASP A 330 -12.96 2.83 4.43
CA ASP A 330 -12.68 4.16 5.02
C ASP A 330 -13.09 4.22 6.49
N ASN A 331 -14.27 3.69 6.84
CA ASN A 331 -14.71 3.62 8.22
C ASN A 331 -13.76 2.79 9.10
N VAL A 332 -13.29 1.64 8.61
CA VAL A 332 -12.33 0.79 9.33
C VAL A 332 -10.96 1.46 9.46
N PHE A 333 -10.50 2.13 8.39
CA PHE A 333 -9.22 2.86 8.38
C PHE A 333 -9.23 4.01 9.38
N ARG A 334 -10.27 4.86 9.35
CA ARG A 334 -10.45 5.97 10.32
C ARG A 334 -10.58 5.47 11.75
N ALA A 335 -11.28 4.35 11.96
CA ALA A 335 -11.38 3.74 13.28
C ALA A 335 -10.04 3.20 13.79
N SER A 336 -9.15 2.79 12.88
CA SER A 336 -7.87 2.15 13.20
C SER A 336 -6.65 3.07 12.99
N GLN A 337 -6.84 4.36 12.67
CA GLN A 337 -5.74 5.26 12.28
C GLN A 337 -4.67 5.43 13.36
N GLU A 338 -5.06 5.55 14.64
CA GLU A 338 -4.11 5.70 15.76
C GLU A 338 -3.26 4.43 15.92
N MET A 339 -3.90 3.27 15.72
CA MET A 339 -3.26 1.97 15.80
C MET A 339 -2.31 1.75 14.63
N LEU A 340 -2.76 2.05 13.41
CA LEU A 340 -1.97 1.92 12.19
C LEU A 340 -0.77 2.87 12.20
N ALA A 341 -0.93 4.10 12.68
CA ALA A 341 0.16 5.06 12.81
C ALA A 341 1.23 4.56 13.81
N ALA A 342 0.81 4.03 14.95
CA ALA A 342 1.74 3.49 15.95
C ALA A 342 2.49 2.25 15.43
N THR A 343 1.78 1.30 14.81
CA THR A 343 2.41 0.10 14.23
C THR A 343 3.28 0.44 13.03
N GLY A 344 2.86 1.41 12.20
CA GLY A 344 3.63 1.88 11.06
C GLY A 344 4.93 2.57 11.47
N LEU A 345 4.89 3.39 12.53
CA LEU A 345 6.10 3.97 13.11
C LEU A 345 7.04 2.88 13.64
N MET A 346 6.51 1.89 14.36
CA MET A 346 7.33 0.78 14.86
C MET A 346 7.94 -0.04 13.71
N ALA A 347 7.17 -0.32 12.66
CA ALA A 347 7.66 -0.99 11.45
C ALA A 347 8.76 -0.16 10.76
N ALA A 348 8.58 1.16 10.63
CA ALA A 348 9.60 2.04 10.05
C ALA A 348 10.88 2.08 10.89
N LEU A 349 10.78 2.11 12.23
CA LEU A 349 11.94 2.05 13.12
C LEU A 349 12.69 0.72 13.01
N ILE A 350 11.96 -0.40 12.95
CA ILE A 350 12.56 -1.72 12.73
C ILE A 350 13.23 -1.79 11.36
N TRP A 351 12.55 -1.31 10.31
CA TRP A 351 13.10 -1.29 8.95
C TRP A 351 14.40 -0.48 8.86
N VAL A 352 14.40 0.75 9.37
CA VAL A 352 15.61 1.60 9.40
C VAL A 352 16.70 1.01 10.29
N GLY A 353 16.32 0.43 11.44
CA GLY A 353 17.25 -0.24 12.35
C GLY A 353 17.94 -1.45 11.70
N SER A 354 17.16 -2.33 11.08
CA SER A 354 17.66 -3.49 10.34
C SER A 354 18.53 -3.07 9.16
N ALA A 355 18.13 -2.05 8.40
CA ALA A 355 18.92 -1.52 7.29
C ALA A 355 20.27 -0.96 7.76
N THR A 356 20.29 -0.32 8.93
CA THR A 356 21.54 0.17 9.54
C THR A 356 22.45 -0.99 9.92
N CYS A 357 21.90 -2.05 10.55
CA CYS A 357 22.66 -3.23 10.92
C CYS A 357 23.23 -3.94 9.68
N LEU A 358 22.40 -4.15 8.65
CA LEU A 358 22.84 -4.77 7.40
C LEU A 358 23.91 -3.92 6.72
N PHE A 359 23.74 -2.61 6.62
CA PHE A 359 24.78 -1.73 6.10
C PHE A 359 26.10 -1.89 6.87
N LEU A 360 26.07 -1.90 8.21
CA LEU A 360 27.28 -2.03 9.02
C LEU A 360 28.00 -3.36 8.83
N PHE A 361 27.27 -4.45 8.59
CA PHE A 361 27.85 -5.79 8.41
C PHE A 361 28.23 -6.10 6.95
N GLU A 362 27.47 -5.57 5.98
CA GLU A 362 27.59 -5.96 4.57
C GLU A 362 28.32 -4.93 3.71
N LYS A 363 28.55 -3.70 4.19
CA LYS A 363 29.19 -2.63 3.38
C LYS A 363 30.59 -2.96 2.85
N ASP A 364 31.29 -3.93 3.42
CA ASP A 364 32.61 -4.34 2.95
C ASP A 364 32.63 -5.79 2.44
N ASN A 365 31.47 -6.46 2.41
CA ASN A 365 31.38 -7.87 2.05
C ASN A 365 31.80 -8.08 0.58
N PRO A 366 32.80 -8.94 0.31
CA PRO A 366 33.24 -9.27 -1.04
C PRO A 366 32.12 -9.77 -1.95
N ASN A 367 31.10 -10.47 -1.44
CA ASN A 367 30.04 -11.05 -2.27
C ASN A 367 29.20 -10.00 -3.01
N TRP A 368 29.09 -8.79 -2.46
CA TRP A 368 28.39 -7.66 -3.10
C TRP A 368 29.30 -6.86 -4.03
N ARG A 369 30.53 -7.31 -4.26
CA ARG A 369 31.52 -6.64 -5.10
C ARG A 369 31.53 -7.24 -6.49
N THR A 370 31.45 -6.40 -7.49
CA THR A 370 31.63 -6.77 -8.89
C THR A 370 32.86 -6.07 -9.45
N CYS A 371 33.63 -6.81 -10.23
CA CYS A 371 34.84 -6.32 -10.88
C CYS A 371 34.73 -6.52 -12.39
N ASP A 372 35.41 -5.68 -13.16
CA ASP A 372 35.50 -5.82 -14.63
C ASP A 372 36.18 -7.15 -15.02
N ASP A 373 35.85 -7.67 -16.22
CA ASP A 373 36.31 -8.97 -16.76
C ASP A 373 37.85 -9.18 -16.76
N GLY A 374 38.63 -8.10 -16.61
CA GLY A 374 40.09 -8.15 -16.51
C GLY A 374 40.64 -8.52 -15.13
N VAL A 375 39.79 -8.54 -14.09
CA VAL A 375 40.15 -8.86 -12.70
C VAL A 375 39.69 -10.28 -12.38
N PRO A 376 40.58 -11.20 -12.00
CA PRO A 376 40.16 -12.54 -11.61
C PRO A 376 39.31 -12.47 -10.33
N ALA A 377 38.29 -13.31 -10.20
CA ALA A 377 37.44 -13.36 -9.01
C ALA A 377 38.24 -13.71 -7.73
N VAL A 378 39.09 -14.73 -7.82
CA VAL A 378 39.95 -15.25 -6.74
C VAL A 378 41.41 -15.32 -7.18
N ALA A 379 42.33 -15.38 -6.21
CA ALA A 379 43.75 -15.49 -6.47
C ALA A 379 44.08 -16.66 -7.44
N ASN A 380 44.84 -16.36 -8.48
CA ASN A 380 45.32 -17.35 -9.43
C ASN A 380 46.76 -17.79 -9.13
N HIS A 381 47.16 -18.97 -9.63
CA HIS A 381 48.51 -19.55 -9.47
C HIS A 381 49.69 -18.63 -9.88
N LYS A 382 49.43 -17.53 -10.60
CA LYS A 382 50.41 -16.49 -10.97
C LYS A 382 50.63 -15.41 -9.88
N HIS A 383 50.18 -15.63 -8.64
CA HIS A 383 50.27 -14.67 -7.53
C HIS A 383 49.57 -13.31 -7.77
N LYS A 384 48.54 -13.28 -8.62
CA LYS A 384 47.65 -12.11 -8.73
C LYS A 384 46.50 -12.31 -7.76
N LEU A 385 46.31 -11.37 -6.83
CA LEU A 385 45.12 -11.34 -5.97
C LEU A 385 43.88 -11.09 -6.83
N GLY A 386 42.79 -11.76 -6.48
CA GLY A 386 41.48 -11.59 -7.10
C GLY A 386 40.63 -10.53 -6.40
N CYS A 387 39.52 -10.18 -7.06
CA CYS A 387 38.52 -9.22 -6.61
C CYS A 387 38.02 -9.50 -5.18
N TYR A 388 37.83 -10.77 -4.84
CA TYR A 388 37.26 -11.21 -3.56
C TYR A 388 38.29 -11.41 -2.44
N ASP A 389 39.59 -11.38 -2.74
CA ASP A 389 40.64 -11.57 -1.73
C ASP A 389 40.85 -10.33 -0.83
N PHE A 390 40.28 -9.18 -1.23
CA PHE A 390 40.39 -7.92 -0.50
C PHE A 390 39.25 -7.74 0.49
N ALA A 391 39.57 -7.21 1.68
CA ALA A 391 38.60 -7.03 2.76
C ALA A 391 37.57 -5.93 2.47
N SER A 392 37.86 -4.97 1.56
CA SER A 392 36.93 -3.91 1.18
C SER A 392 37.07 -3.54 -0.30
N THR A 393 36.01 -2.98 -0.89
CA THR A 393 36.00 -2.51 -2.28
C THR A 393 37.00 -1.37 -2.49
N ALA A 394 37.23 -0.54 -1.47
CA ALA A 394 38.24 0.52 -1.49
C ALA A 394 39.67 -0.05 -1.54
N GLU A 395 39.94 -1.13 -0.82
CA GLU A 395 41.24 -1.79 -0.83
C GLU A 395 41.50 -2.50 -2.17
N CYS A 396 40.49 -3.17 -2.71
CA CYS A 396 40.55 -3.75 -4.06
C CYS A 396 40.87 -2.68 -5.11
N ASN A 397 40.16 -1.54 -5.06
CA ASN A 397 40.41 -0.40 -5.96
C ASN A 397 41.77 0.27 -5.78
N ARG A 398 42.49 0.08 -4.66
CA ARG A 398 43.88 0.55 -4.56
C ARG A 398 44.83 -0.28 -5.41
N TYR A 399 44.53 -1.57 -5.58
CA TYR A 399 45.31 -2.49 -6.40
C TYR A 399 44.83 -2.49 -7.87
N TYR A 400 43.52 -2.39 -8.08
CA TYR A 400 42.83 -2.35 -9.36
C TYR A 400 42.02 -1.05 -9.52
N PRO A 401 42.67 0.08 -9.85
CA PRO A 401 42.04 1.40 -9.79
C PRO A 401 40.83 1.53 -10.72
N GLY A 402 39.65 1.68 -10.11
CA GLY A 402 38.39 1.97 -10.82
C GLY A 402 37.76 0.77 -11.51
N MET A 403 38.28 -0.44 -11.30
CA MET A 403 37.79 -1.66 -11.95
C MET A 403 36.85 -2.47 -11.04
N CYS A 404 36.57 -1.98 -9.83
CA CYS A 404 35.78 -2.69 -8.83
C CYS A 404 34.71 -1.76 -8.26
N HIS A 405 33.47 -2.21 -8.18
CA HIS A 405 32.40 -1.48 -7.52
C HIS A 405 31.58 -2.42 -6.65
N GLN A 406 30.82 -1.82 -5.75
CA GLN A 406 29.93 -2.55 -4.88
C GLN A 406 28.51 -2.35 -5.41
N VAL A 407 27.77 -3.45 -5.50
CA VAL A 407 26.42 -3.49 -6.06
C VAL A 407 25.37 -3.29 -4.97
N GLY A 408 25.63 -3.79 -3.76
CA GLY A 408 24.68 -3.74 -2.65
C GLY A 408 25.27 -3.21 -1.36
N PHE A 409 24.42 -2.60 -0.54
CA PHE A 409 24.77 -1.92 0.71
C PHE A 409 25.82 -0.82 0.53
N VAL A 410 25.75 -0.11 -0.60
CA VAL A 410 26.71 0.96 -0.94
C VAL A 410 26.51 2.19 -0.07
N ASP A 411 25.25 2.54 0.16
CA ASP A 411 24.83 3.65 1.00
C ASP A 411 23.54 3.31 1.77
N MET A 412 23.07 4.26 2.58
CA MET A 412 21.89 4.04 3.42
C MET A 412 20.59 3.89 2.60
N PRO A 413 20.31 4.70 1.56
CA PRO A 413 19.18 4.44 0.65
C PRO A 413 19.19 3.07 0.00
N ASP A 414 20.34 2.63 -0.50
CA ASP A 414 20.52 1.30 -1.10
C ASP A 414 20.28 0.19 -0.07
N SER A 415 20.82 0.35 1.15
CA SER A 415 20.59 -0.59 2.25
C SER A 415 19.11 -0.67 2.66
N LEU A 416 18.38 0.47 2.65
CA LEU A 416 16.94 0.49 2.91
C LEU A 416 16.16 -0.26 1.83
N TYR A 417 16.57 -0.14 0.57
CA TYR A 417 15.98 -0.88 -0.54
C TYR A 417 16.18 -2.39 -0.35
N TYR A 418 17.42 -2.85 -0.16
CA TYR A 418 17.69 -4.28 0.04
C TYR A 418 16.97 -4.84 1.26
N THR A 419 16.90 -4.09 2.37
CA THR A 419 16.16 -4.50 3.59
C THR A 419 14.65 -4.54 3.39
N ALA A 420 14.11 -3.87 2.36
CA ALA A 420 12.68 -3.97 2.03
C ALA A 420 12.37 -5.11 1.06
N VAL A 421 13.35 -5.54 0.27
CA VAL A 421 13.24 -6.64 -0.69
C VAL A 421 13.42 -7.99 0.00
N PHE A 422 14.40 -8.09 0.91
CA PHE A 422 14.59 -9.22 1.82
C PHE A 422 13.59 -9.18 2.97
#